data_AF-A0A846R0Z3-F1
#
_entry.id   AF-A0A846R0Z3-F1
#
_cell.length_a   1.000
_cell.length_b   1.000
_cell.length_c   1.000
_cell.angle_alpha   90.00
_cell.angle_beta   90.00
_cell.angle_gamma   90.00
#
_symmetry.space_group_name_H-M   'P 1'
#
loop_
_entity.id
_entity.type
_entity.pdbx_description
1 polymer ?
#
loop_
_entity_poly.entity_id
_entity_poly.type
_entity_poly.pdbx_seq_one_letter_code
_entity_poly.pdbx_strand_id
1 'polypeptide(L)'
;MEKNYSEEERYLKAQKKVRELSGFYWHVFSYVLVNLIIGFVKIDNDFLLGKTFHNVFDNFAGFPLWFFWGIGLFFHGVNVFKDRLDFFRGWEERKIKELMEKDNN
;
A
#
# COMPACT_ATOMS: atom_id res chain seq x y z
N MET A 1 -22.77 34.70 2.67
CA MET A 1 -23.00 33.24 2.45
C MET A 1 -21.66 32.53 2.27
N GLU A 2 -20.77 32.56 3.26
CA GLU A 2 -19.38 32.05 3.13
C GLU A 2 -19.13 30.71 3.85
N LYS A 3 -20.11 30.18 4.61
CA LYS A 3 -19.89 28.97 5.44
C LYS A 3 -20.01 27.64 4.68
N ASN A 4 -20.67 27.59 3.52
CA ASN A 4 -20.98 26.31 2.86
C ASN A 4 -19.82 25.71 2.06
N TYR A 5 -18.95 26.53 1.46
CA TYR A 5 -17.80 26.05 0.69
C TYR A 5 -16.80 25.26 1.55
N SER A 6 -16.58 25.69 2.80
CA SER A 6 -15.67 25.02 3.73
C SER A 6 -16.15 23.61 4.13
N GLU A 7 -17.45 23.46 4.42
CA GLU A 7 -18.00 22.15 4.81
C GLU A 7 -18.02 21.16 3.65
N GLU A 8 -18.35 21.62 2.44
CA GLU A 8 -18.30 20.80 1.23
C GLU A 8 -16.86 20.35 0.91
N GLU A 9 -15.88 21.25 0.99
CA GLU A 9 -14.47 20.90 0.80
C GLU A 9 -13.95 19.89 1.82
N ARG A 10 -14.31 20.06 3.10
CA ARG A 10 -13.95 19.11 4.17
C ARG A 10 -14.58 17.75 3.92
N TYR A 11 -15.84 17.72 3.49
CA TYR A 11 -16.55 16.50 3.14
C TYR A 11 -15.89 15.79 1.94
N LEU A 12 -15.58 16.52 0.87
CA LEU A 12 -14.90 15.96 -0.31
C LEU A 12 -13.51 15.40 0.02
N LYS A 13 -12.74 16.10 0.86
CA LYS A 13 -11.44 15.61 1.36
C LYS A 13 -11.60 14.32 2.16
N ALA A 14 -12.56 14.25 3.07
CA ALA A 14 -12.84 13.04 3.85
C ALA A 14 -13.29 11.88 2.95
N GLN A 15 -14.18 12.15 1.98
CA GLN A 15 -14.66 11.14 1.03
C GLN A 15 -13.52 10.58 0.17
N LYS A 16 -12.61 11.43 -0.31
CA LYS A 16 -11.43 11.00 -1.05
C LYS A 16 -10.55 10.06 -0.22
N LYS A 17 -10.30 10.41 1.05
CA LYS A 17 -9.53 9.58 1.99
C LYS A 17 -10.16 8.22 2.22
N VAL A 18 -11.48 8.15 2.38
CA VAL A 18 -12.20 6.88 2.54
C VAL A 18 -12.06 6.03 1.28
N ARG A 19 -12.18 6.63 0.10
CA ARG A 19 -12.05 5.92 -1.19
C ARG A 19 -10.64 5.33 -1.38
N GLU A 20 -9.61 6.12 -1.07
CA GLU A 20 -8.20 5.67 -1.12
C GLU A 20 -7.94 4.53 -0.13
N LEU A 21 -8.47 4.63 1.09
CA LEU A 21 -8.34 3.61 2.12
C LEU A 21 -9.04 2.29 1.70
N SER A 22 -10.26 2.38 1.18
CA SER A 22 -10.99 1.20 0.66
C SER A 22 -10.24 0.54 -0.50
N GLY A 23 -9.65 1.33 -1.40
CA GLY A 23 -8.82 0.81 -2.51
C GLY A 23 -7.58 0.06 -1.99
N PHE A 24 -6.92 0.60 -0.97
CA PHE A 24 -5.79 -0.06 -0.33
C PHE A 24 -6.18 -1.39 0.33
N TYR A 25 -7.29 -1.43 1.07
CA TYR A 25 -7.77 -2.67 1.68
C TYR A 25 -8.08 -3.74 0.63
N TRP A 26 -8.67 -3.37 -0.51
CA TRP A 26 -8.87 -4.32 -1.61
C TRP A 26 -7.56 -4.86 -2.18
N HIS A 27 -6.53 -4.02 -2.27
CA HIS A 27 -5.21 -4.43 -2.73
C HIS A 27 -4.50 -5.37 -1.73
N VAL A 28 -4.60 -5.07 -0.43
CA VAL A 28 -4.10 -5.98 0.63
C VAL A 28 -4.85 -7.30 0.59
N PHE A 29 -6.19 -7.27 0.47
CA PHE A 29 -7.00 -8.46 0.41
C PHE A 29 -6.64 -9.33 -0.80
N SER A 30 -6.51 -8.74 -2.00
CA SER A 30 -6.13 -9.49 -3.20
C SER A 30 -4.72 -10.07 -3.08
N TYR A 31 -3.78 -9.31 -2.51
CA TYR A 31 -2.44 -9.81 -2.20
C TYR A 31 -2.51 -11.04 -1.29
N VAL A 32 -3.20 -10.96 -0.15
CA VAL A 32 -3.30 -12.09 0.79
C VAL A 32 -4.01 -13.28 0.15
N LEU A 33 -5.14 -13.06 -0.53
CA LEU A 33 -5.93 -14.13 -1.13
C LEU A 33 -5.14 -14.89 -2.21
N VAL A 34 -4.48 -14.17 -3.13
CA VAL A 34 -3.68 -14.80 -4.19
C VAL A 34 -2.49 -15.56 -3.59
N ASN A 35 -1.80 -14.99 -2.61
CA ASN A 35 -0.69 -15.67 -1.94
C ASN A 35 -1.15 -16.94 -1.22
N LEU A 36 -2.31 -16.91 -0.55
CA LEU A 36 -2.90 -18.09 0.08
C LEU A 36 -3.24 -19.17 -0.94
N ILE A 37 -3.88 -18.82 -2.07
CA ILE A 37 -4.20 -19.79 -3.13
C ILE A 37 -2.94 -20.44 -3.68
N ILE A 38 -1.90 -19.65 -3.99
CA ILE A 38 -0.62 -20.18 -4.47
C ILE A 38 0.02 -21.09 -3.40
N GLY A 39 -0.04 -20.70 -2.13
CA GLY A 39 0.43 -21.53 -1.02
C GLY A 39 -0.30 -22.87 -0.93
N PHE A 40 -1.63 -22.86 -0.95
CA PHE A 40 -2.45 -24.07 -0.90
C PHE A 40 -2.20 -25.01 -2.08
N VAL A 41 -2.19 -24.49 -3.32
CA VAL A 41 -1.95 -25.30 -4.53
C VAL A 41 -0.56 -25.95 -4.53
N LYS A 42 0.45 -25.28 -3.97
CA LYS A 42 1.79 -25.85 -3.80
C LYS A 42 1.82 -26.96 -2.76
N ILE A 43 1.22 -26.73 -1.59
CA ILE A 43 1.15 -27.74 -0.50
C ILE A 43 0.45 -29.02 -1.00
N ASP A 44 -0.66 -28.90 -1.73
CA ASP A 44 -1.37 -30.07 -2.27
C ASP A 44 -0.56 -30.82 -3.34
N ASN A 45 0.17 -30.10 -4.21
CA ASN A 45 1.05 -30.74 -5.21
C ASN A 45 2.24 -31.46 -4.57
N ASP A 46 2.86 -30.87 -3.55
CA ASP A 46 3.99 -31.49 -2.86
C ASP A 46 3.56 -32.72 -2.05
N PHE A 47 2.35 -32.67 -1.47
CA PHE A 47 1.72 -33.81 -0.80
C PHE A 47 1.43 -34.97 -1.78
N LEU A 48 0.96 -34.67 -3.00
CA LEU A 48 0.66 -35.67 -4.03
C LEU A 48 1.89 -36.25 -4.73
N LEU A 49 3.00 -35.51 -4.81
CA LEU A 49 4.23 -35.92 -5.52
C LEU A 49 5.36 -36.42 -4.60
N GLY A 50 5.16 -36.43 -3.27
CA GLY A 50 6.14 -36.92 -2.30
C GLY A 50 7.46 -36.15 -2.30
N LYS A 51 7.45 -34.89 -2.75
CA LYS A 51 8.65 -34.05 -2.83
C LYS A 51 8.83 -33.29 -1.51
N THR A 52 9.99 -33.48 -0.88
CA THR A 52 10.39 -32.78 0.34
C THR A 52 10.30 -31.25 0.14
N PHE A 53 9.82 -30.55 1.19
CA PHE A 53 9.69 -29.08 1.32
C PHE A 53 10.88 -28.25 0.80
N HIS A 54 12.06 -28.85 0.61
CA HIS A 54 13.28 -28.19 0.14
C HIS A 54 13.20 -27.77 -1.34
N ASN A 55 12.54 -28.54 -2.21
CA ASN A 55 12.48 -28.25 -3.65
C ASN A 55 11.56 -27.07 -4.02
N VAL A 56 10.74 -26.59 -3.08
CA VAL A 56 9.79 -25.49 -3.27
C VAL A 56 10.49 -24.13 -3.29
N PHE A 57 11.57 -24.00 -2.51
CA PHE A 57 12.40 -22.81 -2.48
C PHE A 57 13.34 -22.74 -3.68
N ASP A 58 13.84 -23.88 -4.17
CA ASP A 58 14.80 -23.91 -5.28
C ASP A 58 14.16 -23.57 -6.65
N ASN A 59 12.85 -23.80 -6.82
CA ASN A 59 12.09 -23.35 -8.00
C ASN A 59 11.64 -21.89 -7.83
N PHE A 60 12.63 -20.99 -7.72
CA PHE A 60 12.58 -19.57 -7.35
C PHE A 60 11.80 -18.65 -8.31
N ALA A 61 10.79 -19.16 -9.02
CA ALA A 61 9.95 -18.36 -9.92
C ALA A 61 8.87 -17.52 -9.18
N GLY A 62 8.52 -17.89 -7.94
CA GLY A 62 7.50 -17.18 -7.15
C GLY A 62 8.01 -16.01 -6.30
N PHE A 63 9.29 -16.04 -5.90
CA PHE A 63 9.88 -15.02 -5.03
C PHE A 63 9.88 -13.61 -5.64
N PRO A 64 10.23 -13.42 -6.93
CA PRO A 64 10.16 -12.09 -7.55
C PRO A 64 8.73 -11.54 -7.53
N LEU A 65 7.74 -12.38 -7.86
CA LEU A 65 6.32 -11.98 -7.89
C LEU A 65 5.84 -11.49 -6.52
N TRP A 66 6.12 -12.23 -5.45
CA TRP A 66 5.73 -11.86 -4.10
C TRP A 66 6.47 -10.64 -3.57
N PHE A 67 7.76 -10.53 -3.88
CA PHE A 67 8.62 -9.43 -3.46
C PHE A 67 8.24 -8.12 -4.16
N PHE A 68 8.11 -8.12 -5.49
CA PHE A 68 7.77 -6.92 -6.25
C PHE A 68 6.33 -6.46 -6.00
N TRP A 69 5.36 -7.38 -5.84
CA TRP A 69 4.01 -7.00 -5.40
C TRP A 69 4.00 -6.45 -3.97
N GLY A 70 4.82 -7.03 -3.08
CA GLY A 70 5.01 -6.51 -1.72
C GLY A 70 5.54 -5.08 -1.71
N ILE A 71 6.49 -4.76 -2.59
CA ILE A 71 7.00 -3.39 -2.77
C ILE A 71 5.87 -2.44 -3.25
N GLY A 72 5.09 -2.86 -4.26
CA GLY A 72 3.95 -2.08 -4.75
C GLY A 72 2.90 -1.82 -3.65
N LEU A 73 2.61 -2.85 -2.84
CA LEU A 73 1.70 -2.73 -1.70
C LEU A 73 2.25 -1.77 -0.63
N PHE A 74 3.55 -1.86 -0.33
CA PHE A 74 4.21 -0.96 0.62
C PHE A 74 4.09 0.51 0.18
N PHE A 75 4.44 0.83 -1.06
CA PHE A 75 4.33 2.22 -1.55
C PHE A 75 2.89 2.71 -1.65
N HIS A 76 1.93 1.86 -1.99
CA HIS A 76 0.51 2.21 -1.94
C HIS A 76 0.10 2.54 -0.49
N GLY A 77 0.52 1.72 0.48
CA GLY A 77 0.30 1.96 1.91
C GLY A 77 0.89 3.29 2.35
N VAL A 78 2.15 3.57 2.00
CA VAL A 78 2.79 4.87 2.30
C VAL A 78 1.96 6.02 1.73
N ASN A 79 1.49 5.94 0.49
CA ASN A 79 0.69 7.03 -0.11
C ASN A 79 -0.67 7.24 0.59
N VAL A 80 -1.32 6.16 1.05
CA VAL A 80 -2.63 6.22 1.74
C VAL A 80 -2.50 6.69 3.18
N PHE A 81 -1.40 6.33 3.85
CA PHE A 81 -1.16 6.67 5.26
C PHE A 81 -0.23 7.86 5.48
N LYS A 82 0.33 8.48 4.44
CA LYS A 82 1.25 9.63 4.56
C LYS A 82 0.71 10.73 5.49
N ASP A 83 -0.58 11.05 5.39
CA ASP A 83 -1.24 12.08 6.19
C ASP A 83 -1.36 11.71 7.69
N ARG A 84 -1.27 10.42 8.04
CA ARG A 84 -1.34 9.91 9.42
C ARG A 84 0.03 9.65 10.03
N LEU A 85 1.09 9.64 9.22
CA LEU A 85 2.45 9.39 9.66
C LEU A 85 3.13 10.72 9.97
N ASP A 86 3.38 11.00 11.25
CA ASP A 86 3.95 12.27 11.70
C ASP A 86 5.29 12.62 11.05
N PHE A 87 6.08 11.60 10.67
CA PHE A 87 7.33 11.78 9.92
C PHE A 87 7.12 12.48 8.57
N PHE A 88 6.11 12.06 7.81
CA PHE A 88 5.81 12.61 6.48
C PHE A 88 5.22 14.01 6.59
N ARG A 89 4.30 14.24 7.54
CA ARG A 89 3.74 15.57 7.80
C ARG A 89 4.83 16.58 8.18
N GLY A 90 5.74 16.21 9.08
CA GLY A 90 6.85 17.06 9.48
C GLY A 90 7.85 17.34 8.35
N TRP A 91 8.07 16.39 7.43
CA TRP A 91 8.88 16.63 6.23
C TRP A 91 8.20 17.59 5.25
N GLU A 92 6.89 17.42 5.02
CA GLU A 92 6.10 18.27 4.13
C GLU A 92 6.06 19.72 4.62
N GLU A 93 5.80 19.93 5.92
CA GLU A 93 5.82 21.27 6.55
C GLU A 93 7.18 21.96 6.40
N ARG A 94 8.29 21.23 6.64
CA ARG A 94 9.64 21.77 6.41
C ARG A 94 9.85 22.18 4.96
N LYS A 95 9.41 21.35 4.01
CA LYS A 95 9.61 21.62 2.58
C LYS A 95 8.79 22.79 2.09
N ILE A 96 7.55 22.94 2.56
CA ILE A 96 6.71 24.11 2.29
C ILE A 96 7.42 25.38 2.82
N LYS A 97 7.94 25.33 4.05
CA LYS A 97 8.67 26.47 4.63
C LYS A 97 9.92 26.84 3.81
N GLU A 98 10.72 25.85 3.40
CA GLU A 98 11.88 26.09 2.53
C GLU A 98 11.51 26.72 1.18
N LEU A 99 10.39 26.30 0.57
CA LEU A 99 9.93 26.88 -0.70
C LEU A 99 9.40 28.31 -0.52
N MET A 100 8.68 28.58 0.57
CA MET A 100 8.24 29.94 0.91
C MET A 100 9.40 30.88 1.20
N GLU A 101 10.46 30.39 1.84
CA GLU A 101 11.68 31.19 2.08
C GLU A 101 12.45 31.45 0.78
N LYS A 102 12.42 30.52 -0.19
CA LYS A 102 13.02 30.69 -1.52
C LYS A 102 12.25 31.65 -2.43
N ASP A 103 10.93 31.67 -2.35
CA ASP A 103 10.10 32.59 -3.15
C ASP A 103 10.14 34.04 -2.62
N ASN A 104 10.45 34.22 -1.32
CA ASN A 104 10.54 35.53 -0.68
C ASN A 104 11.92 36.19 -0.80
N ASN A 105 12.88 35.61 -1.54
CA ASN A 105 14.25 36.09 -1.69
C ASN A 105 14.69 36.07 -3.15
#